data_AF-A0A2I0MFJ4-F1
#
_entry.id   AF-A0A2I0MFJ4-F1
#
_cell.length_a   1.000
_cell.length_b   1.000
_cell.length_c   1.000
_cell.angle_alpha   90.00
_cell.angle_beta   90.00
_cell.angle_gamma   90.00
#
_symmetry.space_group_name_H-M   'P 1'
#
loop_
_entity.id
_entity.type
_entity.pdbx_description
1 polymer ?
#
loop_
_entity_poly.entity_id
_entity_poly.type
_entity_poly.pdbx_seq_one_letter_code
_entity_poly.pdbx_strand_id
1 'polypeptide(L)'
;MNTVGPYHNRQETYKYFSLPFCVGSKKSISHYHETLGEALQGVELEFSGLDIKFKDDVMQTTYCEIDLDKGRRDAFVYAIKNHYWYQMYIDDLPIWGIVGEADENGEDYYLWTYKKLEIGYNGNRIVDVNLTSEGKVKLVPNTKIQMSYSVKWKKSDVKFEDRFDKYLDPSFFQHRIHWFSIFNSFMMVIFLVGLVSMILMRTLRKDYARYSKEEEMDDMDRDLGDEYGWKQVHGDVFRPSSHPLIFSSLIGSGCQIFAVSLIVIVVAMIEDLYTERGSMLSTAIFVYAATSPVNGYFGGSLYARQGGRRWIKQMFIGAFLIPAMVCGTAFFINFIAIYYHASRAIPFGTMVAVCCICFFVILPLNLVGTILGRNLSGQPNFPCRVNAVPRPIPEKKWFMEPAVIVCLGGILPFGSIFIEMYFIFTSFWAYKIYYVYGFMMLVLVILCIVTVCVTIVCTYFLLNAEDYRWQWTSFLSAASTAIYVYMYSFYYYFFKTKMYGLFQTSFYFGYMAVFSTALGIMCGAIGYMGTSAFVRKIYTNVKID
;
A
#
# COMPACT_ATOMS: atom_id res chain seq x y z
N MET A 1 28.35 1.91 -5.36
CA MET A 1 27.51 1.92 -6.56
C MET A 1 26.31 1.03 -6.29
N ASN A 2 25.12 1.35 -6.80
CA ASN A 2 23.94 0.51 -6.61
C ASN A 2 23.52 -0.09 -7.94
N THR A 3 22.73 0.65 -8.71
CA THR A 3 22.05 0.14 -9.89
C THR A 3 22.23 1.03 -11.12
N VAL A 4 21.92 0.47 -12.27
CA VAL A 4 21.79 1.15 -13.56
C VAL A 4 20.53 0.68 -14.28
N GLY A 5 19.85 1.55 -15.01
CA GLY A 5 18.63 1.15 -15.72
C GLY A 5 18.04 2.26 -16.58
N PRO A 6 16.99 1.96 -17.37
CA PRO A 6 16.36 2.92 -18.25
C PRO A 6 15.64 4.01 -17.44
N TYR A 7 15.71 5.27 -17.89
CA TYR A 7 15.03 6.37 -17.20
C TYR A 7 13.49 6.24 -17.19
N HIS A 8 12.93 5.65 -18.24
CA HIS A 8 11.48 5.43 -18.38
C HIS A 8 10.98 4.19 -17.63
N ASN A 9 11.83 3.17 -17.44
CA ASN A 9 11.52 1.93 -16.73
C ASN A 9 12.33 1.85 -15.43
N ARG A 10 12.02 2.73 -14.48
CA ARG A 10 12.81 2.90 -13.26
C ARG A 10 12.85 1.71 -12.32
N GLN A 11 11.94 0.75 -12.51
CA GLN A 11 11.89 -0.47 -11.71
C GLN A 11 12.67 -1.62 -12.33
N GLU A 12 13.02 -1.49 -13.61
CA GLU A 12 13.91 -2.37 -14.38
C GLU A 12 15.36 -1.92 -14.16
N THR A 13 15.90 -2.29 -13.01
CA THR A 13 17.27 -1.97 -12.64
C THR A 13 18.16 -3.20 -12.74
N TYR A 14 19.42 -2.96 -13.07
CA TYR A 14 20.50 -3.92 -13.20
C TYR A 14 21.65 -3.51 -12.28
N LYS A 15 22.54 -4.45 -11.96
CA LYS A 15 23.76 -4.12 -11.21
C LYS A 15 24.57 -3.06 -11.94
N TYR A 16 25.19 -2.12 -11.22
CA TYR A 16 25.95 -1.04 -11.86
C TYR A 16 26.99 -1.52 -12.88
N PHE A 17 27.74 -2.58 -12.54
CA PHE A 17 28.77 -3.16 -13.40
C PHE A 17 28.25 -4.19 -14.41
N SER A 18 26.93 -4.28 -14.60
CA SER A 18 26.35 -4.95 -15.77
C SER A 18 26.65 -4.19 -17.06
N LEU A 19 26.79 -2.87 -16.98
CA LEU A 19 27.45 -2.08 -18.02
C LEU A 19 28.97 -2.18 -17.86
N PRO A 20 29.74 -2.09 -18.96
CA PRO A 20 31.19 -2.28 -18.97
C PRO A 20 31.96 -1.07 -18.40
N PHE A 21 31.46 -0.49 -17.31
CA PHE A 21 32.23 0.37 -16.44
C PHE A 21 33.32 -0.45 -15.74
N CYS A 22 34.41 0.22 -15.39
CA CYS A 22 35.48 -0.41 -14.66
C CYS A 22 35.50 0.00 -13.18
N VAL A 23 36.05 -0.89 -12.37
CA VAL A 23 36.20 -0.72 -10.92
C VAL A 23 37.53 0.00 -10.66
N GLY A 24 37.52 0.99 -9.76
CA GLY A 24 38.76 1.63 -9.30
C GLY A 24 39.66 0.71 -8.47
N SER A 25 40.79 1.24 -8.02
CA SER A 25 41.90 0.47 -7.45
C SER A 25 41.67 -0.08 -6.03
N LYS A 26 40.79 0.56 -5.26
CA LYS A 26 40.50 0.17 -3.87
C LYS A 26 39.64 -1.11 -3.86
N LYS A 27 39.88 -2.02 -2.90
CA LYS A 27 39.27 -3.37 -2.89
C LYS A 27 38.29 -3.63 -1.74
N SER A 28 38.23 -2.79 -0.71
CA SER A 28 37.33 -3.00 0.45
C SER A 28 36.88 -1.69 1.13
N ILE A 29 35.71 -1.72 1.77
CA ILE A 29 35.21 -0.73 2.74
C ILE A 29 35.17 -1.39 4.13
N SER A 30 35.32 -0.61 5.20
CA SER A 30 35.30 -1.07 6.59
C SER A 30 33.91 -1.45 7.14
N HIS A 31 32.80 -1.15 6.47
CA HIS A 31 31.44 -1.51 6.92
C HIS A 31 30.51 -1.74 5.72
N TYR A 32 29.99 -2.97 5.58
CA TYR A 32 28.89 -3.31 4.68
C TYR A 32 27.89 -4.17 5.44
N HIS A 33 26.64 -3.69 5.56
CA HIS A 33 25.52 -4.49 6.04
C HIS A 33 24.32 -4.20 5.15
N GLU A 34 23.76 -5.24 4.55
CA GLU A 34 22.49 -5.17 3.82
C GLU A 34 21.37 -5.55 4.78
N THR A 35 20.38 -4.67 4.91
CA THR A 35 19.19 -4.95 5.72
C THR A 35 18.19 -5.82 4.94
N LEU A 36 17.29 -6.50 5.65
CA LEU A 36 16.21 -7.27 5.00
C LEU A 36 15.34 -6.41 4.08
N GLY A 37 15.10 -5.15 4.46
CA GLY A 37 14.34 -4.19 3.65
C GLY A 37 15.06 -3.81 2.36
N GLU A 38 16.37 -3.58 2.41
CA GLU A 38 17.21 -3.32 1.23
C GLU A 38 17.25 -4.52 0.28
N ALA A 39 17.43 -5.73 0.83
CA ALA A 39 17.45 -6.96 0.05
C ALA A 39 16.12 -7.21 -0.69
N LEU A 40 14.98 -6.94 -0.05
CA LEU A 40 13.66 -7.06 -0.67
C LEU A 40 13.39 -5.98 -1.73
N GLN A 41 14.09 -4.83 -1.65
CA GLN A 41 14.00 -3.77 -2.65
C GLN A 41 14.97 -3.98 -3.83
N GLY A 42 15.86 -4.98 -3.76
CA GLY A 42 16.86 -5.24 -4.79
C GLY A 42 18.03 -4.25 -4.77
N VAL A 43 18.34 -3.71 -3.58
CA VAL A 43 19.50 -2.86 -3.36
C VAL A 43 20.71 -3.76 -3.15
N GLU A 44 21.62 -3.77 -4.12
CA GLU A 44 22.87 -4.52 -4.05
C GLU A 44 24.01 -3.52 -4.23
N LEU A 45 24.69 -3.16 -3.13
CA LEU A 45 25.73 -2.15 -3.19
C LEU A 45 27.07 -2.78 -3.59
N GLU A 46 27.57 -2.40 -4.75
CA GLU A 46 28.90 -2.78 -5.22
C GLU A 46 29.93 -1.66 -5.00
N PHE A 47 31.17 -2.04 -4.73
CA PHE A 47 32.22 -1.07 -4.46
C PHE A 47 32.62 -0.29 -5.72
N SER A 48 32.68 1.05 -5.64
CA SER A 48 33.06 1.88 -6.79
C SER A 48 34.55 1.83 -7.13
N GLY A 49 35.42 1.52 -6.15
CA GLY A 49 36.86 1.61 -6.33
C GLY A 49 37.46 3.00 -6.12
N LEU A 50 36.63 4.04 -5.86
CA LEU A 50 37.08 5.41 -5.67
C LEU A 50 37.66 5.61 -4.25
N ASP A 51 38.83 6.23 -4.13
CA ASP A 51 39.43 6.52 -2.82
C ASP A 51 39.08 7.95 -2.38
N ILE A 52 37.96 8.06 -1.68
CA ILE A 52 37.48 9.33 -1.13
C ILE A 52 37.80 9.35 0.37
N LYS A 53 38.62 10.30 0.81
CA LYS A 53 38.92 10.54 2.22
C LYS A 53 38.16 11.78 2.70
N PHE A 54 37.66 11.72 3.93
CA PHE A 54 36.87 12.79 4.51
C PHE A 54 37.69 14.09 4.63
N LYS A 55 37.16 15.19 4.11
CA LYS A 55 37.83 16.53 4.03
C LYS A 55 39.15 16.56 3.25
N ASP A 56 39.38 15.58 2.39
CA ASP A 56 40.55 15.54 1.51
C ASP A 56 40.11 15.80 0.07
N ASP A 57 40.53 16.94 -0.49
CA ASP A 57 40.21 17.32 -1.86
C ASP A 57 41.04 16.49 -2.83
N VAL A 58 40.36 15.87 -3.79
CA VAL A 58 41.00 15.05 -4.83
C VAL A 58 40.94 15.83 -6.14
N MET A 59 42.09 16.29 -6.61
CA MET A 59 42.21 16.85 -7.96
C MET A 59 41.83 15.81 -9.02
N GLN A 60 41.51 16.27 -10.22
CA GLN A 60 41.10 15.37 -11.31
C GLN A 60 42.14 14.27 -11.51
N THR A 61 41.76 13.03 -11.20
CA THR A 61 42.63 11.86 -11.30
C THR A 61 41.91 10.76 -12.07
N THR A 62 42.65 10.10 -12.96
CA THR A 62 42.17 8.92 -13.68
C THR A 62 42.19 7.74 -12.73
N TYR A 63 41.01 7.14 -12.47
CA TYR A 63 40.90 6.01 -11.56
C TYR A 63 40.95 4.67 -12.29
N CYS A 64 40.67 4.67 -13.60
CA CYS A 64 40.65 3.48 -14.43
C CYS A 64 40.64 3.81 -15.94
N GLU A 65 41.07 2.86 -16.76
CA GLU A 65 40.99 2.89 -18.22
C GLU A 65 40.14 1.71 -18.73
N ILE A 66 39.28 1.96 -19.71
CA ILE A 66 38.40 0.97 -20.34
C ILE A 66 38.84 0.76 -21.78
N ASP A 67 39.19 -0.48 -22.13
CA ASP A 67 39.36 -0.89 -23.53
C ASP A 67 37.98 -1.14 -24.16
N LEU A 68 37.66 -0.41 -25.23
CA LEU A 68 36.35 -0.41 -25.86
C LEU A 68 36.27 -1.43 -27.02
N ASP A 69 36.04 -2.69 -26.67
CA ASP A 69 35.70 -3.74 -27.64
C ASP A 69 34.32 -3.50 -28.26
N LYS A 70 34.05 -4.12 -29.42
CA LYS A 70 32.75 -4.02 -30.12
C LYS A 70 31.56 -4.32 -29.19
N GLY A 71 31.63 -5.38 -28.39
CA GLY A 71 30.56 -5.73 -27.45
C GLY A 71 30.36 -4.70 -26.34
N ARG A 72 31.44 -4.15 -25.78
CA ARG A 72 31.37 -3.12 -24.73
C ARG A 72 30.81 -1.80 -25.27
N ARG A 73 31.23 -1.42 -26.48
CA ARG A 73 30.68 -0.27 -27.20
C ARG A 73 29.17 -0.44 -27.39
N ASP A 74 28.74 -1.59 -27.92
CA ASP A 74 27.33 -1.83 -28.24
C ASP A 74 26.45 -1.79 -26.97
N ALA A 75 26.97 -2.27 -25.83
CA ALA A 75 26.30 -2.13 -24.54
C ALA A 75 26.12 -0.67 -24.10
N PHE A 76 27.16 0.18 -24.22
CA PHE A 76 27.03 1.61 -23.91
C PHE A 76 26.11 2.34 -24.89
N VAL A 77 26.20 2.04 -26.19
CA VAL A 77 25.29 2.62 -27.20
C VAL A 77 23.84 2.25 -26.89
N TYR A 78 23.58 0.99 -26.54
CA TYR A 78 22.25 0.56 -26.13
C TYR A 78 21.76 1.31 -24.88
N ALA A 79 22.62 1.47 -23.88
CA ALA A 79 22.30 2.21 -22.66
C ALA A 79 21.98 3.69 -22.96
N ILE A 80 22.77 4.35 -23.81
CA ILE A 80 22.56 5.76 -24.19
C ILE A 80 21.26 5.92 -24.99
N LYS A 81 20.99 5.04 -25.96
CA LYS A 81 19.74 5.04 -26.75
C LYS A 81 18.49 4.93 -25.88
N ASN A 82 18.57 4.20 -24.77
CA ASN A 82 17.46 4.01 -23.84
C ASN A 82 17.52 4.96 -22.62
N HIS A 83 18.34 6.01 -22.68
CA HIS A 83 18.51 7.01 -21.61
C HIS A 83 18.80 6.38 -20.25
N TYR A 84 19.82 5.53 -20.19
CA TYR A 84 20.18 4.86 -18.94
C TYR A 84 20.75 5.87 -17.93
N TRP A 85 20.30 5.72 -16.69
CA TRP A 85 20.81 6.41 -15.53
C TRP A 85 21.36 5.40 -14.53
N TYR A 86 22.28 5.83 -13.69
CA TYR A 86 22.83 5.03 -12.61
C TYR A 86 22.66 5.71 -11.26
N GLN A 87 22.61 4.88 -10.22
CA GLN A 87 22.50 5.29 -8.83
C GLN A 87 23.75 4.92 -8.05
N MET A 88 24.20 5.82 -7.20
CA MET A 88 25.21 5.56 -6.18
C MET A 88 24.82 6.23 -4.86
N TYR A 89 25.50 5.81 -3.79
CA TYR A 89 25.28 6.36 -2.46
C TYR A 89 26.61 6.79 -1.85
N ILE A 90 26.57 7.90 -1.11
CA ILE A 90 27.64 8.34 -0.22
C ILE A 90 26.97 8.71 1.09
N ASP A 91 27.30 8.03 2.18
CA ASP A 91 26.68 8.25 3.50
C ASP A 91 25.13 8.21 3.47
N ASP A 92 24.60 7.21 2.76
CA ASP A 92 23.16 6.99 2.47
C ASP A 92 22.45 8.04 1.61
N LEU A 93 23.14 9.13 1.24
CA LEU A 93 22.60 10.13 0.33
C LEU A 93 22.59 9.58 -1.11
N PRO A 94 21.41 9.51 -1.77
CA PRO A 94 21.31 9.01 -3.13
C PRO A 94 21.88 10.05 -4.12
N ILE A 95 22.60 9.53 -5.11
CA ILE A 95 23.20 10.31 -6.18
C ILE A 95 22.83 9.63 -7.49
N TRP A 96 22.40 10.45 -8.45
CA TRP A 96 22.01 10.01 -9.77
C TRP A 96 22.92 10.60 -10.82
N GLY A 97 23.27 9.80 -11.83
CA GLY A 97 23.99 10.27 -13.00
C GLY A 97 23.47 9.60 -14.26
N ILE A 98 23.70 10.26 -15.40
CA ILE A 98 23.38 9.71 -16.72
C ILE A 98 24.61 9.02 -17.30
N VAL A 99 24.41 7.90 -18.01
CA VAL A 99 25.52 7.12 -18.59
C VAL A 99 26.22 7.91 -19.70
N GLY A 100 25.44 8.52 -20.59
CA GLY A 100 25.93 9.24 -21.76
C GLY A 100 24.83 10.04 -22.43
N GLU A 101 25.14 10.60 -23.59
CA GLU A 101 24.21 11.40 -24.39
C GLU A 101 24.41 11.11 -25.87
N ALA A 102 23.34 11.14 -26.66
CA ALA A 102 23.43 11.09 -28.12
C ALA A 102 23.59 12.52 -28.68
N ASP A 103 24.19 12.65 -29.86
CA ASP A 103 24.24 13.92 -30.58
C ASP A 103 22.83 14.41 -30.97
N GLU A 104 22.70 15.68 -31.33
CA GLU A 104 21.42 16.29 -31.75
C GLU A 104 20.80 15.56 -32.96
N ASN A 105 21.66 15.01 -33.84
CA ASN A 105 21.25 14.24 -35.01
C ASN A 105 20.96 12.76 -34.71
N GLY A 106 21.28 12.26 -33.51
CA GLY A 106 21.06 10.86 -33.09
C GLY A 106 21.99 9.82 -33.71
N GLU A 107 22.96 10.24 -34.52
CA GLU A 107 23.90 9.35 -35.23
C GLU A 107 25.11 8.96 -34.37
N ASP A 108 25.62 9.89 -33.56
CA ASP A 108 26.79 9.71 -32.71
C ASP A 108 26.41 9.58 -31.22
N TYR A 109 27.14 8.73 -30.51
CA TYR A 109 26.91 8.44 -29.08
C TYR A 109 28.15 8.79 -28.25
N TYR A 110 27.94 9.52 -27.16
CA TYR A 110 28.99 10.01 -26.27
C TYR A 110 28.82 9.46 -24.85
N LEU A 111 29.91 9.02 -24.25
CA LEU A 111 29.97 8.58 -22.85
C LEU A 111 30.47 9.72 -21.95
N TRP A 112 29.89 9.86 -20.76
CA TRP A 112 30.40 10.76 -19.74
C TRP A 112 31.54 10.09 -18.95
N THR A 113 32.74 10.66 -19.03
CA THR A 113 33.96 10.02 -18.51
C THR A 113 34.53 10.69 -17.25
N TYR A 114 34.06 11.89 -16.92
CA TYR A 114 34.52 12.65 -15.77
C TYR A 114 33.40 12.85 -14.75
N LYS A 115 33.63 12.44 -13.50
CA LYS A 115 32.70 12.61 -12.37
C LYS A 115 33.24 13.67 -11.41
N LYS A 116 32.58 14.82 -11.35
CA LYS A 116 32.91 15.88 -10.39
C LYS A 116 31.97 15.77 -9.19
N LEU A 117 32.53 15.37 -8.05
CA LEU A 117 31.80 15.23 -6.79
C LEU A 117 32.04 16.45 -5.91
N GLU A 118 30.98 17.18 -5.58
CA GLU A 118 31.03 18.24 -4.57
C GLU A 118 30.32 17.74 -3.31
N ILE A 119 31.08 17.61 -2.22
CA ILE A 119 30.58 17.04 -0.96
C ILE A 119 30.49 18.14 0.10
N GLY A 120 29.27 18.40 0.56
CA GLY A 120 28.98 19.30 1.67
C GLY A 120 29.20 18.62 3.01
N TYR A 121 29.91 19.28 3.93
CA TYR A 121 30.10 18.78 5.29
C TYR A 121 29.75 19.81 6.35
N ASN A 122 29.23 19.34 7.47
CA ASN A 122 29.02 20.12 8.69
C ASN A 122 29.66 19.37 9.87
N GLY A 123 30.66 19.99 10.53
CA GLY A 123 31.45 19.34 11.57
C GLY A 123 32.19 18.10 11.04
N ASN A 124 31.83 16.91 11.54
CA ASN A 124 32.40 15.61 11.17
C ASN A 124 31.41 14.73 10.39
N ARG A 125 30.37 15.31 9.78
CA ARG A 125 29.33 14.58 9.06
C ARG A 125 29.13 15.12 7.65
N ILE A 126 28.72 14.25 6.74
CA ILE A 126 28.33 14.61 5.37
C ILE A 126 26.86 15.03 5.38
N VAL A 127 26.57 16.15 4.72
CA VAL A 127 25.22 16.74 4.70
C VAL A 127 24.69 17.01 3.30
N ASP A 128 25.56 17.04 2.29
CA ASP A 128 25.13 17.20 0.90
C ASP A 128 26.12 16.50 -0.05
N VAL A 129 25.60 15.99 -1.17
CA VAL A 129 26.43 15.52 -2.28
C VAL A 129 25.81 15.95 -3.61
N ASN A 130 26.64 16.56 -4.44
CA ASN A 130 26.33 16.88 -5.83
C ASN A 130 27.28 16.12 -6.75
N LEU A 131 26.72 15.52 -7.80
CA LEU A 131 27.48 14.90 -8.88
C LEU A 131 27.20 15.65 -10.17
N THR A 132 28.27 16.17 -10.78
CA THR A 132 28.23 16.68 -12.15
C THR A 132 28.96 15.69 -13.05
N SER A 133 28.30 15.22 -14.10
CA SER A 133 28.91 14.35 -15.12
C SER A 133 29.39 15.22 -16.28
N GLU A 134 30.68 15.13 -16.60
CA GLU A 134 31.38 15.94 -17.59
C GLU A 134 32.30 15.06 -18.46
N GLY A 135 32.97 15.65 -19.45
CA GLY A 135 33.92 14.94 -20.32
C GLY A 135 33.26 13.95 -21.28
N LYS A 136 32.56 14.48 -22.30
CA LYS A 136 31.97 13.67 -23.38
C LYS A 136 33.07 13.05 -24.25
N VAL A 137 33.06 11.73 -24.37
CA VAL A 137 33.97 10.99 -25.28
C VAL A 137 33.14 10.18 -26.27
N LYS A 138 33.41 10.35 -27.57
CA LYS A 138 32.71 9.63 -28.65
C LYS A 138 33.05 8.14 -28.60
N LEU A 139 32.02 7.29 -28.70
CA LEU A 139 32.16 5.83 -28.66
C LEU A 139 32.65 5.27 -30.00
N VAL A 140 33.96 5.23 -30.19
CA VAL A 140 34.62 4.66 -31.38
C VAL A 140 35.21 3.28 -31.04
N PRO A 141 34.99 2.23 -31.85
CA PRO A 141 35.53 0.89 -31.56
C PRO A 141 37.06 0.89 -31.50
N ASN A 142 37.62 0.01 -30.65
CA ASN A 142 39.06 -0.16 -30.44
C ASN A 142 39.77 1.09 -29.89
N THR A 143 39.05 1.90 -29.12
CA THR A 143 39.63 3.05 -28.40
C THR A 143 39.73 2.75 -26.91
N LYS A 144 40.68 3.42 -26.24
CA LYS A 144 40.80 3.41 -24.79
C LYS A 144 40.13 4.65 -24.22
N ILE A 145 39.26 4.44 -23.23
CA ILE A 145 38.54 5.52 -22.56
C ILE A 145 39.03 5.62 -21.13
N GLN A 146 39.57 6.77 -20.77
CA GLN A 146 40.01 7.05 -19.41
C GLN A 146 38.85 7.59 -18.57
N MET A 147 38.57 6.94 -17.45
CA MET A 147 37.57 7.39 -16.49
C MET A 147 38.25 8.16 -15.36
N SER A 148 37.78 9.38 -15.11
CA SER A 148 38.36 10.29 -14.13
C SER A 148 37.32 10.80 -13.14
N TYR A 149 37.78 11.18 -11.96
CA TYR A 149 36.95 11.80 -10.94
C TYR A 149 37.71 12.90 -10.20
N SER A 150 36.97 13.81 -9.60
CA SER A 150 37.48 14.79 -8.65
C SER A 150 36.52 14.91 -7.47
N VAL A 151 37.06 15.28 -6.32
CA VAL A 151 36.29 15.50 -5.10
C VAL A 151 36.63 16.86 -4.55
N LYS A 152 35.61 17.68 -4.31
CA LYS A 152 35.74 18.98 -3.67
C LYS A 152 34.85 19.05 -2.44
N TRP A 153 35.46 19.28 -1.28
CA TRP A 153 34.76 19.45 -0.02
C TRP A 153 34.35 20.90 0.17
N LYS A 154 33.09 21.12 0.53
CA LYS A 154 32.55 22.46 0.85
C LYS A 154 31.96 22.43 2.25
N LYS A 155 32.32 23.41 3.08
CA LYS A 155 31.66 23.61 4.36
C LYS A 155 30.21 24.05 4.10
N SER A 156 29.26 23.43 4.78
CA SER A 156 27.83 23.75 4.70
C SER A 156 27.27 24.03 6.09
N ASP A 157 26.30 24.94 6.16
CA ASP A 157 25.60 25.29 7.39
C ASP A 157 24.35 24.41 7.63
N VAL A 158 24.02 23.53 6.68
CA VAL A 158 22.91 22.56 6.80
C VAL A 158 23.18 21.60 7.95
N LYS A 159 22.19 21.40 8.82
CA LYS A 159 22.29 20.44 9.93
C LYS A 159 22.21 19.01 9.39
N PHE A 160 22.74 18.06 10.16
CA PHE A 160 22.71 16.65 9.76
C PHE A 160 21.28 16.08 9.65
N GLU A 161 20.36 16.57 10.48
CA GLU A 161 18.95 16.15 10.47
C GLU A 161 18.24 16.59 9.18
N ASP A 162 18.50 17.82 8.73
CA ASP A 162 17.86 18.43 7.55
C ASP A 162 18.49 18.00 6.21
N ARG A 163 19.45 17.06 6.22
CA ARG A 163 20.24 16.71 5.01
C ARG A 163 19.42 16.11 3.88
N PHE A 164 18.27 15.52 4.20
CA PHE A 164 17.38 14.91 3.21
C PHE A 164 16.39 15.89 2.58
N ASP A 165 16.25 17.12 3.12
CA ASP A 165 15.29 18.12 2.64
C ASP A 165 15.47 18.47 1.15
N LYS A 166 16.72 18.40 0.67
CA LYS A 166 17.07 18.60 -0.74
C LYS A 166 16.36 17.63 -1.70
N TYR A 167 16.05 16.41 -1.23
CA TYR A 167 15.40 15.38 -2.03
C TYR A 167 13.87 15.43 -1.91
N LEU A 168 13.36 16.18 -0.93
CA LEU A 168 11.94 16.45 -0.81
C LEU A 168 11.57 17.49 -1.88
N ASP A 169 10.38 17.37 -2.47
CA ASP A 169 9.89 18.29 -3.49
C ASP A 169 8.67 19.08 -2.93
N PRO A 170 8.91 20.18 -2.17
CA PRO A 170 7.82 21.00 -1.61
C PRO A 170 6.94 21.63 -2.68
N SER A 171 7.50 21.89 -3.86
CA SER A 171 6.77 22.51 -4.97
C SER A 171 5.70 21.59 -5.55
N PHE A 172 5.91 20.27 -5.45
CA PHE A 172 4.97 19.26 -5.89
C PHE A 172 3.94 18.89 -4.81
N PHE A 173 4.40 18.67 -3.58
CA PHE A 173 3.53 18.38 -2.43
C PHE A 173 2.96 19.67 -1.83
N GLN A 174 2.37 20.51 -2.68
CA GLN A 174 1.84 21.79 -2.25
C GLN A 174 0.75 21.57 -1.21
N HIS A 175 0.97 22.09 0.00
CA HIS A 175 0.00 22.01 1.09
C HIS A 175 -1.41 22.48 0.65
N ARG A 176 -1.50 23.46 -0.27
CA ARG A 176 -2.79 23.97 -0.78
C ARG A 176 -3.63 22.88 -1.47
N ILE A 177 -3.01 21.98 -2.23
CA ILE A 177 -3.73 20.94 -2.97
C ILE A 177 -4.22 19.85 -2.00
N HIS A 178 -3.41 19.49 -1.00
CA HIS A 178 -3.82 18.58 0.07
C HIS A 178 -4.98 19.15 0.91
N TRP A 179 -4.92 20.43 1.29
CA TRP A 179 -6.01 21.09 2.01
C TRP A 179 -7.29 21.18 1.17
N PHE A 180 -7.18 21.44 -0.14
CA PHE A 180 -8.32 21.42 -1.05
C PHE A 180 -8.98 20.03 -1.11
N SER A 181 -8.15 18.97 -1.24
CA SER A 181 -8.60 17.57 -1.19
C SER A 181 -9.35 17.26 0.10
N ILE A 182 -8.76 17.60 1.25
CA ILE A 182 -9.35 17.35 2.58
C ILE A 182 -10.66 18.10 2.74
N PHE A 183 -10.74 19.37 2.32
CA PHE A 183 -11.98 20.15 2.43
C PHE A 183 -13.11 19.52 1.60
N ASN A 184 -12.82 19.11 0.36
CA ASN A 184 -13.80 18.46 -0.51
C ASN A 184 -14.30 17.14 0.09
N SER A 185 -13.38 16.31 0.59
CA SER A 185 -13.72 15.04 1.22
C SER A 185 -14.44 15.21 2.55
N PHE A 186 -14.15 16.27 3.30
CA PHE A 186 -14.83 16.62 4.54
C PHE A 186 -16.29 17.05 4.30
N MET A 187 -16.57 17.82 3.25
CA MET A 187 -17.95 18.16 2.86
C MET A 187 -18.77 16.90 2.54
N MET A 188 -18.16 15.93 1.86
CA MET A 188 -18.80 14.62 1.59
C MET A 188 -19.10 13.85 2.88
N VAL A 189 -18.21 13.89 3.87
CA VAL A 189 -18.45 13.29 5.19
C VAL A 189 -19.65 13.92 5.88
N ILE A 190 -19.73 15.26 5.95
CA ILE A 190 -20.86 15.95 6.58
C ILE A 190 -22.18 15.53 5.95
N PHE A 191 -22.23 15.50 4.61
CA PHE A 191 -23.42 15.07 3.89
C PHE A 191 -23.83 13.63 4.25
N LEU A 192 -22.88 12.70 4.25
CA LEU A 192 -23.16 11.28 4.54
C LEU A 192 -23.55 11.04 6.00
N VAL A 193 -22.88 11.69 6.94
CA VAL A 193 -23.23 11.63 8.36
C VAL A 193 -24.63 12.22 8.58
N GLY A 194 -24.97 13.32 7.89
CA GLY A 194 -26.31 13.90 7.90
C GLY A 194 -27.36 12.92 7.38
N LEU A 195 -27.08 12.22 6.28
CA LEU A 195 -27.98 11.20 5.71
C LEU A 195 -28.17 10.01 6.64
N VAL A 196 -27.10 9.46 7.23
CA VAL A 196 -27.18 8.37 8.21
C VAL A 196 -27.95 8.81 9.46
N SER A 197 -27.69 10.02 9.95
CA SER A 197 -28.40 10.61 11.09
C SER A 197 -29.88 10.80 10.79
N MET A 198 -30.24 11.24 9.57
CA MET A 198 -31.62 11.33 9.12
C MET A 198 -32.29 9.96 9.08
N ILE A 199 -31.61 8.92 8.56
CA ILE A 199 -32.13 7.54 8.57
C ILE A 199 -32.41 7.11 10.00
N LEU A 200 -31.42 7.23 10.91
CA LEU A 200 -31.58 6.87 12.32
C LEU A 200 -32.72 7.64 12.99
N MET A 201 -32.77 8.96 12.82
CA MET A 201 -33.82 9.83 13.39
C MET A 201 -35.20 9.54 12.80
N ARG A 202 -35.29 9.23 11.50
CA ARG A 202 -36.55 8.86 10.85
C ARG A 202 -37.05 7.53 11.37
N THR A 203 -36.16 6.54 11.52
CA THR A 203 -36.50 5.25 12.13
C THR A 203 -36.99 5.44 13.56
N LEU A 204 -36.26 6.20 14.39
CA LEU A 204 -36.63 6.46 15.78
C LEU A 204 -37.94 7.26 15.92
N ARG A 205 -38.15 8.33 15.14
CA ARG A 205 -39.38 9.14 15.21
C ARG A 205 -40.61 8.40 14.69
N LYS A 206 -40.47 7.63 13.60
CA LYS A 206 -41.57 6.81 13.08
C LYS A 206 -41.98 5.75 14.10
N ASP A 207 -41.01 5.20 14.83
CA ASP A 207 -41.27 4.23 15.91
C ASP A 207 -41.96 4.90 17.10
N TYR A 208 -41.46 6.03 17.60
CA TYR A 208 -42.11 6.78 18.70
C TYR A 208 -43.55 7.20 18.38
N ALA A 209 -43.79 7.73 17.17
CA ALA A 209 -45.12 8.17 16.75
C ALA A 209 -46.10 7.00 16.50
N ARG A 210 -45.59 5.77 16.29
CA ARG A 210 -46.41 4.56 16.21
C ARG A 210 -46.77 4.09 17.62
N TYR A 211 -45.82 4.06 18.56
CA TYR A 211 -46.11 3.68 19.95
C TYR A 211 -47.15 4.60 20.60
N SER A 212 -47.08 5.92 20.36
CA SER A 212 -48.10 6.84 20.86
C SER A 212 -49.49 6.60 20.25
N LYS A 213 -49.57 6.00 19.05
CA LYS A 213 -50.84 5.64 18.39
C LYS A 213 -51.32 4.24 18.77
N GLU A 214 -50.40 3.30 19.03
CA GLU A 214 -50.71 1.94 19.49
C GLU A 214 -51.26 1.94 20.93
N GLU A 215 -50.90 2.91 21.77
CA GLU A 215 -51.57 3.13 23.07
C GLU A 215 -53.03 3.63 22.92
N GLU A 216 -53.43 4.13 21.74
CA GLU A 216 -54.76 4.69 21.46
C GLU A 216 -55.65 3.77 20.60
N MET A 217 -55.15 2.63 20.10
CA MET A 217 -55.88 1.71 19.21
C MET A 217 -56.42 0.47 19.95
N ASP A 218 -57.69 0.13 19.72
CA ASP A 218 -58.38 -1.04 20.28
C ASP A 218 -57.76 -2.37 19.78
N ASP A 219 -57.81 -3.42 20.61
CA ASP A 219 -57.13 -4.72 20.44
C ASP A 219 -57.43 -5.46 19.12
N MET A 220 -58.47 -5.08 18.38
CA MET A 220 -58.87 -5.69 17.09
C MET A 220 -58.10 -5.17 15.86
N ASP A 221 -57.51 -3.96 15.91
CA ASP A 221 -56.68 -3.43 14.81
C ASP A 221 -55.18 -3.74 15.01
N ARG A 222 -54.86 -4.46 16.09
CA ARG A 222 -53.49 -4.77 16.53
C ARG A 222 -52.78 -5.79 15.63
N ASP A 223 -53.54 -6.62 14.91
CA ASP A 223 -53.05 -7.75 14.10
C ASP A 223 -52.89 -7.44 12.59
N LEU A 224 -53.27 -6.25 12.12
CA LEU A 224 -53.26 -5.85 10.70
C LEU A 224 -52.15 -4.86 10.34
N GLY A 225 -51.23 -4.58 11.27
CA GLY A 225 -50.18 -3.58 11.10
C GLY A 225 -48.97 -4.05 10.30
N ASP A 226 -49.16 -4.51 9.05
CA ASP A 226 -48.13 -4.90 8.08
C ASP A 226 -46.73 -4.30 8.37
N GLU A 227 -45.86 -5.09 9.01
CA GLU A 227 -44.47 -4.72 9.23
C GLU A 227 -43.66 -4.86 7.93
N TYR A 228 -43.92 -4.00 6.93
CA TYR A 228 -43.12 -4.00 5.70
C TYR A 228 -41.68 -3.51 5.93
N GLY A 229 -40.72 -4.23 5.34
CA GLY A 229 -39.31 -3.81 5.25
C GLY A 229 -38.40 -4.42 6.31
N TRP A 230 -37.46 -3.62 6.83
CA TRP A 230 -36.34 -4.15 7.62
C TRP A 230 -36.75 -4.83 8.94
N LYS A 231 -37.87 -4.46 9.57
CA LYS A 231 -38.29 -5.09 10.83
C LYS A 231 -38.73 -6.54 10.67
N GLN A 232 -39.28 -6.89 9.51
CA GLN A 232 -39.80 -8.22 9.23
C GLN A 232 -38.72 -9.30 9.22
N VAL A 233 -37.47 -8.92 8.97
CA VAL A 233 -36.33 -9.85 8.92
C VAL A 233 -35.63 -10.03 10.27
N HIS A 234 -36.20 -9.53 11.38
CA HIS A 234 -35.60 -9.60 12.72
C HIS A 234 -35.15 -11.02 13.12
N GLY A 235 -35.90 -12.06 12.72
CA GLY A 235 -35.61 -13.46 13.01
C GLY A 235 -34.50 -14.07 12.13
N ASP A 236 -34.08 -13.41 11.05
CA ASP A 236 -33.12 -13.96 10.07
C ASP A 236 -31.83 -13.13 9.94
N VAL A 237 -31.82 -11.89 10.43
CA VAL A 237 -30.70 -10.94 10.31
C VAL A 237 -29.40 -11.41 10.98
N PHE A 238 -29.49 -12.17 12.08
CA PHE A 238 -28.34 -12.63 12.85
C PHE A 238 -27.88 -14.04 12.47
N ARG A 239 -28.36 -14.58 11.34
CA ARG A 239 -27.87 -15.86 10.82
C ARG A 239 -26.37 -15.82 10.51
N PRO A 240 -25.66 -16.95 10.58
CA PRO A 240 -24.29 -17.07 10.09
C PRO A 240 -24.19 -16.67 8.61
N SER A 241 -23.11 -16.00 8.22
CA SER A 241 -22.83 -15.68 6.81
C SER A 241 -22.71 -16.94 5.98
N SER A 242 -23.02 -16.87 4.69
CA SER A 242 -22.53 -17.86 3.72
C SER A 242 -21.00 -17.96 3.80
N HIS A 243 -20.44 -19.17 3.81
CA HIS A 243 -19.00 -19.40 3.95
C HIS A 243 -18.33 -18.67 5.14
N PRO A 244 -18.75 -18.96 6.40
CA PRO A 244 -18.30 -18.23 7.60
C PRO A 244 -16.77 -18.29 7.82
N LEU A 245 -16.11 -19.34 7.30
CA LEU A 245 -14.68 -19.52 7.43
C LEU A 245 -13.87 -18.45 6.66
N ILE A 246 -14.25 -18.17 5.41
CA ILE A 246 -13.53 -17.18 4.58
C ILE A 246 -13.91 -15.79 5.04
N PHE A 247 -15.20 -15.57 5.32
CA PHE A 247 -15.71 -14.29 5.80
C PHE A 247 -14.98 -13.83 7.07
N SER A 248 -14.95 -14.67 8.11
CA SER A 248 -14.25 -14.34 9.36
C SER A 248 -12.75 -14.10 9.17
N SER A 249 -12.09 -14.86 8.28
CA SER A 249 -10.66 -14.67 7.98
C SER A 249 -10.38 -13.35 7.25
N LEU A 250 -11.28 -12.92 6.36
CA LEU A 250 -11.20 -11.61 5.68
C LEU A 250 -11.40 -10.47 6.67
N ILE A 251 -12.37 -10.57 7.59
CA ILE A 251 -12.59 -9.55 8.63
C ILE A 251 -11.36 -9.45 9.54
N GLY A 252 -10.82 -10.57 10.02
CA GLY A 252 -9.60 -10.58 10.83
C GLY A 252 -8.41 -9.94 10.11
N SER A 253 -8.20 -10.32 8.85
CA SER A 253 -7.13 -9.74 8.02
C SER A 253 -7.32 -8.24 7.79
N GLY A 254 -8.56 -7.77 7.58
CA GLY A 254 -8.83 -6.34 7.38
C GLY A 254 -8.63 -5.51 8.65
N CYS A 255 -9.00 -6.03 9.82
CA CYS A 255 -8.69 -5.40 11.11
C CYS A 255 -7.17 -5.33 11.35
N GLN A 256 -6.42 -6.37 10.98
CA GLN A 256 -4.96 -6.37 11.07
C GLN A 256 -4.35 -5.36 10.11
N ILE A 257 -4.74 -5.34 8.83
CA ILE A 257 -4.25 -4.37 7.85
C ILE A 257 -4.53 -2.94 8.32
N PHE A 258 -5.72 -2.67 8.86
CA PHE A 258 -6.04 -1.37 9.44
C PHE A 258 -5.09 -0.99 10.59
N ALA A 259 -4.84 -1.92 11.53
CA ALA A 259 -3.91 -1.69 12.63
C ALA A 259 -2.47 -1.44 12.14
N VAL A 260 -2.02 -2.20 11.13
CA VAL A 260 -0.71 -2.00 10.51
C VAL A 260 -0.62 -0.65 9.84
N SER A 261 -1.61 -0.27 9.02
CA SER A 261 -1.64 1.05 8.38
C SER A 261 -1.60 2.17 9.41
N LEU A 262 -2.40 2.09 10.48
CA LEU A 262 -2.40 3.10 11.54
C LEU A 262 -1.04 3.22 12.23
N ILE A 263 -0.46 2.09 12.67
CA ILE A 263 0.81 2.08 13.40
C ILE A 263 1.96 2.55 12.50
N VAL A 264 2.05 2.06 11.26
CA VAL A 264 3.12 2.48 10.33
C VAL A 264 3.03 3.97 10.01
N ILE A 265 1.83 4.53 9.85
CA ILE A 265 1.66 5.97 9.64
C ILE A 265 2.13 6.76 10.87
N VAL A 266 1.77 6.31 12.08
CA VAL A 266 2.20 6.97 13.32
C VAL A 266 3.72 6.89 13.51
N VAL A 267 4.33 5.72 13.26
CA VAL A 267 5.79 5.57 13.34
C VAL A 267 6.47 6.45 12.28
N ALA A 268 5.94 6.50 11.06
CA ALA A 268 6.47 7.38 10.00
C ALA A 268 6.33 8.89 10.29
N MET A 269 5.44 9.28 11.20
CA MET A 269 5.31 10.66 11.66
C MET A 269 6.30 11.01 12.77
N ILE A 270 6.71 10.03 13.57
CA ILE A 270 7.60 10.22 14.73
C ILE A 270 9.06 10.05 14.30
N GLU A 271 9.32 8.99 13.54
CA GLU A 271 10.61 8.64 12.99
C GLU A 271 10.59 9.03 11.52
N ASP A 272 11.52 9.87 11.08
CA ASP A 272 11.69 10.25 9.66
C ASP A 272 12.18 9.04 8.84
N LEU A 273 11.32 8.02 8.67
CA LEU A 273 11.61 6.71 8.07
C LEU A 273 12.08 6.81 6.61
N TYR A 274 11.95 7.96 5.96
CA TYR A 274 12.45 8.22 4.62
C TYR A 274 13.96 8.48 4.56
N THR A 275 14.61 8.72 5.70
CA THR A 275 16.06 8.99 5.79
C THR A 275 16.90 7.72 5.64
N GLU A 276 16.36 6.57 6.05
CA GLU A 276 17.04 5.27 5.98
C GLU A 276 16.47 4.38 4.86
N ARG A 277 17.36 3.72 4.12
CA ARG A 277 16.98 2.82 3.02
C ARG A 277 16.24 1.60 3.56
N GLY A 278 15.12 1.25 2.93
CA GLY A 278 14.36 0.05 3.31
C GLY A 278 13.70 0.09 4.70
N SER A 279 13.83 1.19 5.46
CA SER A 279 13.31 1.31 6.83
C SER A 279 11.78 1.26 6.87
N MET A 280 11.11 1.93 5.93
CA MET A 280 9.64 1.87 5.81
C MET A 280 9.12 0.45 5.55
N LEU A 281 9.79 -0.33 4.69
CA LEU A 281 9.40 -1.70 4.35
C LEU A 281 9.67 -2.66 5.53
N SER A 282 10.84 -2.57 6.15
CA SER A 282 11.20 -3.41 7.29
C SER A 282 10.29 -3.15 8.50
N THR A 283 9.99 -1.87 8.78
CA THR A 283 9.01 -1.46 9.80
C THR A 283 7.64 -2.03 9.50
N ALA A 284 7.15 -1.96 8.25
CA ALA A 284 5.87 -2.54 7.87
C ALA A 284 5.82 -4.06 8.08
N ILE A 285 6.88 -4.80 7.74
CA ILE A 285 6.98 -6.25 7.97
C ILE A 285 6.96 -6.57 9.47
N PHE A 286 7.73 -5.83 10.27
CA PHE A 286 7.79 -6.02 11.71
C PHE A 286 6.44 -5.74 12.39
N VAL A 287 5.82 -4.59 12.06
CA VAL A 287 4.49 -4.21 12.59
C VAL A 287 3.42 -5.21 12.14
N TYR A 288 3.47 -5.70 10.90
CA TYR A 288 2.56 -6.75 10.43
C TYR A 288 2.71 -8.04 11.25
N ALA A 289 3.94 -8.48 11.52
CA ALA A 289 4.19 -9.65 12.35
C ALA A 289 3.72 -9.44 13.79
N ALA A 290 4.03 -8.30 14.40
CA ALA A 290 3.65 -7.96 15.77
C ALA A 290 2.14 -7.83 15.97
N THR A 291 1.41 -7.33 14.97
CA THR A 291 -0.06 -7.18 15.00
C THR A 291 -0.82 -8.45 14.60
N SER A 292 -0.12 -9.54 14.30
CA SER A 292 -0.75 -10.83 13.95
C SER A 292 -1.82 -11.33 14.95
N PRO A 293 -1.71 -11.12 16.27
CA PRO A 293 -2.77 -11.48 17.21
C PRO A 293 -4.11 -10.77 16.96
N VAL A 294 -4.11 -9.57 16.36
CA VAL A 294 -5.32 -8.81 16.01
C VAL A 294 -6.16 -9.59 14.99
N ASN A 295 -5.51 -10.16 13.97
CA ASN A 295 -6.16 -11.00 12.97
C ASN A 295 -6.86 -12.19 13.62
N GLY A 296 -6.13 -12.93 14.45
CA GLY A 296 -6.63 -14.09 15.15
C GLY A 296 -7.78 -13.74 16.08
N TYR A 297 -7.67 -12.63 16.82
CA TYR A 297 -8.71 -12.19 17.75
C TYR A 297 -10.03 -11.89 17.04
N PHE A 298 -10.02 -11.02 16.03
CA PHE A 298 -11.24 -10.63 15.31
C PHE A 298 -11.79 -11.76 14.44
N GLY A 299 -10.93 -12.50 13.73
CA GLY A 299 -11.36 -13.63 12.90
C GLY A 299 -11.86 -14.82 13.74
N GLY A 300 -11.12 -15.21 14.77
CA GLY A 300 -11.46 -16.32 15.65
C GLY A 300 -12.72 -16.06 16.48
N SER A 301 -12.90 -14.84 16.99
CA SER A 301 -14.12 -14.45 17.72
C SER A 301 -15.35 -14.47 16.82
N LEU A 302 -15.28 -13.89 15.62
CA LEU A 302 -16.40 -13.86 14.69
C LEU A 302 -16.76 -15.27 14.19
N TYR A 303 -15.77 -16.11 13.89
CA TYR A 303 -16.00 -17.49 13.47
C TYR A 303 -16.69 -18.32 14.57
N ALA A 304 -16.29 -18.11 15.83
CA ALA A 304 -16.95 -18.73 16.97
C ALA A 304 -18.40 -18.25 17.16
N ARG A 305 -18.65 -16.93 17.06
CA ARG A 305 -20.01 -16.34 17.13
C ARG A 305 -20.96 -16.90 16.07
N GLN A 306 -20.44 -17.25 14.90
CA GLN A 306 -21.20 -17.86 13.81
C GLN A 306 -21.38 -19.38 13.94
N GLY A 307 -20.94 -20.00 15.04
CA GLY A 307 -21.07 -21.45 15.26
C GLY A 307 -20.02 -22.31 14.56
N GLY A 308 -18.89 -21.71 14.14
CA GLY A 308 -17.82 -22.39 13.42
C GLY A 308 -17.04 -23.41 14.25
N ARG A 309 -17.08 -24.69 13.85
CA ARG A 309 -16.38 -25.79 14.54
C ARG A 309 -14.91 -25.97 14.14
N ARG A 310 -14.56 -25.71 12.86
CA ARG A 310 -13.22 -25.98 12.29
C ARG A 310 -12.26 -24.81 12.48
N TRP A 311 -12.03 -24.43 13.74
CA TRP A 311 -11.33 -23.20 14.10
C TRP A 311 -9.84 -23.20 13.75
N ILE A 312 -9.18 -24.37 13.79
CA ILE A 312 -7.78 -24.52 13.36
C ILE A 312 -7.66 -24.14 11.87
N LYS A 313 -8.61 -24.58 11.03
CA LYS A 313 -8.61 -24.25 9.60
C LYS A 313 -8.81 -22.74 9.36
N GLN A 314 -9.66 -22.10 10.16
CA GLN A 314 -9.85 -20.65 10.10
C GLN A 314 -8.58 -19.91 10.52
N MET A 315 -7.91 -20.35 11.59
CA MET A 315 -6.62 -19.78 12.04
C MET A 315 -5.54 -19.86 10.95
N PHE A 316 -5.38 -21.02 10.29
CA PHE A 316 -4.42 -21.17 9.19
C PHE A 316 -4.73 -20.25 8.02
N ILE A 317 -6.01 -20.16 7.63
CA ILE A 317 -6.41 -19.27 6.53
C ILE A 317 -6.20 -17.81 6.92
N GLY A 318 -6.56 -17.40 8.14
CA GLY A 318 -6.27 -16.05 8.65
C GLY A 318 -4.77 -15.72 8.64
N ALA A 319 -3.91 -16.65 9.07
CA ALA A 319 -2.46 -16.42 9.13
C ALA A 319 -1.82 -16.25 7.75
N PHE A 320 -2.23 -17.08 6.79
CA PHE A 320 -1.54 -17.20 5.50
C PHE A 320 -2.25 -16.51 4.33
N LEU A 321 -3.48 -16.01 4.48
CA LEU A 321 -4.23 -15.40 3.36
C LEU A 321 -3.46 -14.23 2.71
N ILE A 322 -3.07 -13.24 3.51
CA ILE A 322 -2.35 -12.05 3.01
C ILE A 322 -0.88 -12.39 2.67
N PRO A 323 -0.11 -13.10 3.52
CA PRO A 323 1.26 -13.46 3.16
C PRO A 323 1.36 -14.33 1.91
N ALA A 324 0.46 -15.29 1.70
CA ALA A 324 0.45 -16.11 0.49
C ALA A 324 0.11 -15.30 -0.76
N MET A 325 -0.81 -14.34 -0.66
CA MET A 325 -1.10 -13.42 -1.77
C MET A 325 0.13 -12.58 -2.13
N VAL A 326 0.77 -11.95 -1.14
CA VAL A 326 1.97 -11.12 -1.36
C VAL A 326 3.13 -11.96 -1.90
N CYS A 327 3.42 -13.10 -1.29
CA CYS A 327 4.49 -14.00 -1.73
C CYS A 327 4.21 -14.59 -3.10
N GLY A 328 2.95 -14.92 -3.43
CA GLY A 328 2.56 -15.42 -4.74
C GLY A 328 2.80 -14.39 -5.84
N THR A 329 2.37 -13.14 -5.63
CA THR A 329 2.65 -12.05 -6.57
C THR A 329 4.15 -11.76 -6.67
N ALA A 330 4.86 -11.70 -5.54
CA ALA A 330 6.29 -11.46 -5.51
C ALA A 330 7.07 -12.57 -6.24
N PHE A 331 6.70 -13.84 -6.04
CA PHE A 331 7.33 -14.98 -6.72
C PHE A 331 7.10 -14.96 -8.24
N PHE A 332 5.88 -14.65 -8.67
CA PHE A 332 5.56 -14.48 -10.09
C PHE A 332 6.41 -13.37 -10.74
N ILE A 333 6.48 -12.21 -10.09
CA ILE A 333 7.31 -11.09 -10.57
C ILE A 333 8.80 -11.45 -10.52
N ASN A 334 9.23 -12.19 -9.49
CA ASN A 334 10.61 -12.63 -9.34
C ASN A 334 11.05 -13.58 -10.46
N PHE A 335 10.17 -14.45 -10.93
CA PHE A 335 10.47 -15.31 -12.09
C PHE A 335 10.80 -14.46 -13.34
N ILE A 336 10.03 -13.40 -13.57
CA ILE A 336 10.31 -12.45 -14.66
C ILE A 336 11.60 -11.68 -14.39
N ALA A 337 11.84 -11.24 -13.14
CA ALA A 337 13.07 -10.54 -12.76
C ALA A 337 14.33 -11.37 -13.06
N ILE A 338 14.29 -12.67 -12.75
CA ILE A 338 15.37 -13.61 -13.03
C ILE A 338 15.59 -13.75 -14.55
N TYR A 339 14.51 -13.87 -15.33
CA TYR A 339 14.60 -13.92 -16.80
C TYR A 339 15.30 -12.68 -17.39
N TYR A 340 15.03 -11.50 -16.83
CA TYR A 340 15.68 -10.26 -17.23
C TYR A 340 17.08 -10.07 -16.62
N HIS A 341 17.55 -10.92 -15.70
CA HIS A 341 18.75 -10.67 -14.89
C HIS A 341 18.72 -9.32 -14.15
N ALA A 342 17.53 -8.87 -13.74
CA ALA A 342 17.34 -7.61 -13.04
C ALA A 342 17.91 -7.70 -11.61
N SER A 343 18.47 -6.60 -11.10
CA SER A 343 18.95 -6.47 -9.71
C SER A 343 17.82 -6.61 -8.68
N ARG A 344 16.57 -6.47 -9.13
CA ARG A 344 15.36 -6.63 -8.31
C ARG A 344 14.91 -8.08 -8.15
N ALA A 345 15.68 -9.04 -8.67
CA ALA A 345 15.48 -10.44 -8.35
C ALA A 345 15.80 -10.67 -6.86
N ILE A 346 14.81 -11.13 -6.10
CA ILE A 346 14.92 -11.42 -4.67
C ILE A 346 15.81 -12.66 -4.50
N PRO A 347 16.91 -12.57 -3.74
CA PRO A 347 17.76 -13.73 -3.44
C PRO A 347 17.00 -14.83 -2.70
N PHE A 348 17.40 -16.08 -2.92
CA PHE A 348 16.76 -17.24 -2.28
C PHE A 348 16.81 -17.17 -0.74
N GLY A 349 17.91 -16.69 -0.17
CA GLY A 349 18.05 -16.52 1.29
C GLY A 349 16.99 -15.59 1.89
N THR A 350 16.67 -14.50 1.21
CA THR A 350 15.65 -13.52 1.61
C THR A 350 14.25 -14.14 1.57
N MET A 351 13.97 -14.97 0.56
CA MET A 351 12.69 -15.71 0.49
C MET A 351 12.52 -16.67 1.66
N VAL A 352 13.58 -17.42 2.01
CA VAL A 352 13.57 -18.32 3.16
C VAL A 352 13.36 -17.53 4.46
N ALA A 353 14.01 -16.37 4.62
CA ALA A 353 13.82 -15.51 5.78
C ALA A 353 12.35 -15.04 5.94
N VAL A 354 11.69 -14.61 4.86
CA VAL A 354 10.28 -14.23 4.88
C VAL A 354 9.38 -15.42 5.24
N CYS A 355 9.65 -16.61 4.69
CA CYS A 355 8.96 -17.84 5.08
C CYS A 355 9.13 -18.15 6.57
N CYS A 356 10.34 -18.01 7.11
CA CYS A 356 10.60 -18.19 8.54
C CYS A 356 9.80 -17.21 9.40
N ILE A 357 9.69 -15.94 9.01
CA ILE A 357 8.84 -14.96 9.71
C ILE A 357 7.37 -15.43 9.70
N CYS A 358 6.88 -15.94 8.57
CA CYS A 358 5.51 -16.44 8.46
C CYS A 358 5.23 -17.63 9.38
N PHE A 359 6.12 -18.63 9.43
CA PHE A 359 5.91 -19.84 10.20
C PHE A 359 6.25 -19.70 11.69
N PHE A 360 7.32 -18.98 12.04
CA PHE A 360 7.83 -18.91 13.41
C PHE A 360 7.39 -17.67 14.18
N VAL A 361 6.88 -16.63 13.50
CA VAL A 361 6.40 -15.40 14.17
C VAL A 361 4.90 -15.20 13.94
N ILE A 362 4.47 -15.09 12.68
CA ILE A 362 3.07 -14.79 12.35
C ILE A 362 2.13 -15.92 12.80
N LEU A 363 2.42 -17.17 12.43
CA LEU A 363 1.56 -18.30 12.78
C LEU A 363 1.32 -18.48 14.29
N PRO A 364 2.35 -18.52 15.17
CA PRO A 364 2.13 -18.66 16.61
C PRO A 364 1.44 -17.44 17.24
N LEU A 365 1.78 -16.22 16.82
CA LEU A 365 1.11 -15.01 17.31
C LEU A 365 -0.38 -14.98 16.90
N ASN A 366 -0.69 -15.40 15.67
CA ASN A 366 -2.08 -15.53 15.22
C ASN A 366 -2.85 -16.60 16.00
N LEU A 367 -2.20 -17.72 16.36
CA LEU A 367 -2.79 -18.76 17.19
C LEU A 367 -3.19 -18.20 18.57
N VAL A 368 -2.29 -17.46 19.22
CA VAL A 368 -2.58 -16.81 20.51
C VAL A 368 -3.78 -15.87 20.39
N GLY A 369 -3.80 -15.01 19.37
CA GLY A 369 -4.94 -14.13 19.10
C GLY A 369 -6.24 -14.89 18.88
N THR A 370 -6.20 -16.00 18.14
CA THR A 370 -7.37 -16.84 17.85
C THR A 370 -7.95 -17.48 19.11
N ILE A 371 -7.09 -18.01 19.99
CA ILE A 371 -7.55 -18.60 21.26
C ILE A 371 -8.19 -17.53 22.15
N LEU A 372 -7.54 -16.36 22.28
CA LEU A 372 -8.07 -15.24 23.06
C LEU A 372 -9.42 -14.74 22.52
N GLY A 373 -9.53 -14.54 21.20
CA GLY A 373 -10.77 -14.08 20.56
C GLY A 373 -11.93 -15.04 20.75
N ARG A 374 -11.68 -16.34 20.62
CA ARG A 374 -12.70 -17.39 20.83
C ARG A 374 -13.19 -17.44 22.28
N ASN A 375 -12.29 -17.32 23.24
CA ASN A 375 -12.64 -17.43 24.65
C ASN A 375 -13.30 -16.16 25.21
N LEU A 376 -12.78 -14.99 24.86
CA LEU A 376 -13.27 -13.71 25.39
C LEU A 376 -14.50 -13.18 24.66
N SER A 377 -14.58 -13.42 23.35
CA SER A 377 -15.57 -12.79 22.48
C SER A 377 -16.29 -13.77 21.56
N GLY A 378 -16.09 -15.08 21.71
CA GLY A 378 -16.67 -16.08 20.80
C GLY A 378 -18.13 -16.47 21.08
N GLN A 379 -18.71 -16.07 22.21
CA GLN A 379 -20.09 -16.38 22.54
C GLN A 379 -21.07 -15.55 21.68
N PRO A 380 -22.05 -16.17 21.00
CA PRO A 380 -23.08 -15.46 20.27
C PRO A 380 -23.97 -14.67 21.25
N ASN A 381 -24.10 -13.36 21.06
CA ASN A 381 -25.00 -12.50 21.82
C ASN A 381 -25.86 -11.68 20.86
N PHE A 382 -26.90 -12.33 20.32
CA PHE A 382 -27.81 -11.77 19.33
C PHE A 382 -28.99 -11.07 20.04
N PRO A 383 -29.35 -9.84 19.62
CA PRO A 383 -30.50 -9.12 20.18
C PRO A 383 -31.85 -9.84 20.00
N CYS A 384 -32.01 -10.59 18.92
CA CYS A 384 -33.24 -11.29 18.57
C CYS A 384 -32.98 -12.80 18.43
N ARG A 385 -34.02 -13.60 18.70
CA ARG A 385 -33.98 -15.04 18.45
C ARG A 385 -33.89 -15.30 16.94
N VAL A 386 -32.98 -16.19 16.55
CA VAL A 386 -32.83 -16.61 15.16
C VAL A 386 -33.79 -17.74 14.84
N ASN A 387 -34.58 -17.59 13.77
CA ASN A 387 -35.53 -18.60 13.31
C ASN A 387 -34.80 -19.85 12.80
N ALA A 388 -35.42 -21.03 12.92
CA ALA A 388 -34.83 -22.27 12.40
C ALA A 388 -34.82 -22.28 10.87
N VAL A 389 -35.98 -21.97 10.26
CA VAL A 389 -36.18 -21.98 8.81
C VAL A 389 -36.03 -20.57 8.24
N PRO A 390 -35.20 -20.35 7.21
CA PRO A 390 -35.02 -19.04 6.59
C PRO A 390 -36.28 -18.63 5.82
N ARG A 391 -36.69 -17.36 5.97
CA ARG A 391 -37.78 -16.79 5.19
C ARG A 391 -37.39 -16.68 3.70
N PRO A 392 -38.33 -16.92 2.75
CA PRO A 392 -38.11 -16.62 1.34
C PRO A 392 -37.92 -15.12 1.13
N ILE A 393 -36.94 -14.75 0.30
CA ILE A 393 -36.63 -13.36 -0.04
C ILE A 393 -37.58 -12.93 -1.17
N PRO A 394 -38.31 -11.81 -1.03
CA PRO A 394 -39.22 -11.35 -2.07
C PRO A 394 -38.46 -10.88 -3.32
N GLU A 395 -39.15 -10.83 -4.46
CA GLU A 395 -38.58 -10.23 -5.67
C GLU A 395 -38.35 -8.74 -5.47
N LYS A 396 -37.11 -8.31 -5.75
CA LYS A 396 -36.66 -6.93 -5.54
C LYS A 396 -36.47 -6.21 -6.86
N LYS A 397 -36.56 -4.89 -6.82
CA LYS A 397 -36.27 -4.04 -7.98
C LYS A 397 -34.77 -4.15 -8.33
N TRP A 398 -34.44 -3.98 -9.60
CA TRP A 398 -33.07 -4.15 -10.12
C TRP A 398 -32.00 -3.35 -9.35
N PHE A 399 -32.32 -2.14 -8.90
CA PHE A 399 -31.39 -1.27 -8.16
C PHE A 399 -31.20 -1.66 -6.69
N MET A 400 -32.06 -2.53 -6.15
CA MET A 400 -31.92 -3.11 -4.80
C MET A 400 -31.17 -4.44 -4.81
N GLU A 401 -30.70 -4.90 -5.99
CA GLU A 401 -29.89 -6.10 -6.08
C GLU A 401 -28.52 -5.89 -5.38
N PRO A 402 -28.01 -6.89 -4.62
CA PRO A 402 -26.77 -6.75 -3.87
C PRO A 402 -25.58 -6.41 -4.76
N ALA A 403 -25.54 -6.94 -5.99
CA ALA A 403 -24.49 -6.62 -6.94
C ALA A 403 -24.47 -5.13 -7.31
N VAL A 404 -25.64 -4.53 -7.54
CA VAL A 404 -25.76 -3.10 -7.88
C VAL A 404 -25.40 -2.23 -6.67
N ILE A 405 -25.89 -2.59 -5.48
CA ILE A 405 -25.56 -1.91 -4.22
C ILE A 405 -24.05 -1.96 -3.96
N VAL A 406 -23.42 -3.11 -4.16
CA VAL A 406 -21.97 -3.30 -3.97
C VAL A 406 -21.17 -2.42 -4.92
N CYS A 407 -21.52 -2.39 -6.21
CA CYS A 407 -20.85 -1.53 -7.18
C CYS A 407 -20.99 -0.05 -6.78
N LEU A 408 -22.21 0.43 -6.50
CA LEU A 408 -22.44 1.84 -6.17
C LEU A 408 -21.79 2.27 -4.84
N GLY A 409 -21.67 1.37 -3.87
CA GLY A 409 -21.11 1.65 -2.55
C GLY A 409 -19.66 2.14 -2.58
N GLY A 410 -18.86 1.71 -3.57
CA GLY A 410 -17.44 2.04 -3.63
C GLY A 410 -17.13 3.42 -4.20
N ILE A 411 -18.10 4.08 -4.88
CA ILE A 411 -17.90 5.34 -5.60
C ILE A 411 -17.58 6.50 -4.66
N LEU A 412 -18.36 6.65 -3.58
CA LEU A 412 -18.19 7.77 -2.65
C LEU A 412 -16.90 7.68 -1.83
N PRO A 413 -16.53 6.51 -1.24
CA PRO A 413 -15.24 6.38 -0.58
C PRO A 413 -14.07 6.60 -1.56
N PHE A 414 -14.16 6.12 -2.79
CA PHE A 414 -13.14 6.40 -3.82
C PHE A 414 -13.01 7.89 -4.11
N GLY A 415 -14.13 8.60 -4.32
CA GLY A 415 -14.15 10.04 -4.53
C GLY A 415 -13.48 10.83 -3.39
N SER A 416 -13.61 10.35 -2.15
CA SER A 416 -13.00 10.98 -0.96
C SER A 416 -11.48 10.84 -0.87
N ILE A 417 -10.88 9.86 -1.57
CA ILE A 417 -9.43 9.61 -1.53
C ILE A 417 -8.73 9.83 -2.87
N PHE A 418 -9.48 10.15 -3.93
CA PHE A 418 -8.98 10.17 -5.30
C PHE A 418 -7.76 11.08 -5.51
N ILE A 419 -7.80 12.29 -4.97
CA ILE A 419 -6.69 13.25 -5.10
C ILE A 419 -5.46 12.76 -4.36
N GLU A 420 -5.61 12.17 -3.18
CA GLU A 420 -4.50 11.66 -2.39
C GLU A 420 -3.90 10.40 -3.00
N MET A 421 -4.74 9.57 -3.62
CA MET A 421 -4.29 8.41 -4.39
C MET A 421 -3.34 8.81 -5.53
N TYR A 422 -3.58 9.95 -6.20
CA TYR A 422 -2.66 10.48 -7.21
C TYR A 422 -1.27 10.80 -6.64
N PHE A 423 -1.20 11.41 -5.46
CA PHE A 423 0.06 11.72 -4.78
C PHE A 423 0.78 10.46 -4.32
N ILE A 424 0.05 9.49 -3.77
CA ILE A 424 0.58 8.18 -3.39
C ILE A 424 1.17 7.47 -4.62
N PHE A 425 0.43 7.41 -5.73
CA PHE A 425 0.90 6.75 -6.96
C PHE A 425 2.13 7.44 -7.52
N THR A 426 2.16 8.77 -7.51
CA THR A 426 3.33 9.53 -7.99
C THR A 426 4.54 9.33 -7.10
N SER A 427 4.33 9.16 -5.79
CA SER A 427 5.44 8.89 -4.87
C SER A 427 6.06 7.50 -5.11
N PHE A 428 5.22 6.46 -5.21
CA PHE A 428 5.68 5.09 -5.46
C PHE A 428 6.29 4.88 -6.86
N TRP A 429 5.69 5.49 -7.89
CA TRP A 429 6.05 5.17 -9.28
C TRP A 429 6.92 6.22 -9.97
N ALA A 430 6.98 7.46 -9.45
CA ALA A 430 7.83 8.54 -9.98
C ALA A 430 8.98 8.94 -9.03
N TYR A 431 9.27 8.16 -7.97
CA TYR A 431 10.37 8.37 -7.01
C TYR A 431 10.36 9.74 -6.30
N LYS A 432 9.18 10.36 -6.14
CA LYS A 432 9.05 11.50 -5.23
C LYS A 432 8.91 10.95 -3.82
N ILE A 433 9.81 11.33 -2.92
CA ILE A 433 9.74 10.91 -1.52
C ILE A 433 8.47 11.51 -0.92
N TYR A 434 7.55 10.66 -0.50
CA TYR A 434 6.37 11.10 0.23
C TYR A 434 6.75 11.34 1.69
N TYR A 435 6.68 12.59 2.13
CA TYR A 435 7.05 12.99 3.50
C TYR A 435 5.85 13.54 4.30
N VAL A 436 4.68 13.69 3.68
CA VAL A 436 3.53 14.37 4.30
C VAL A 436 2.59 13.40 5.02
N TYR A 437 3.15 12.60 5.93
CA TYR A 437 2.45 11.51 6.63
C TYR A 437 1.22 11.99 7.46
N GLY A 438 1.25 13.22 7.96
CA GLY A 438 0.12 13.81 8.69
C GLY A 438 -1.16 13.92 7.84
N PHE A 439 -1.06 14.28 6.55
CA PHE A 439 -2.23 14.29 5.67
C PHE A 439 -2.73 12.87 5.38
N MET A 440 -1.82 11.90 5.20
CA MET A 440 -2.21 10.50 5.03
C MET A 440 -3.00 9.96 6.23
N MET A 441 -2.63 10.34 7.46
CA MET A 441 -3.40 9.99 8.66
C MET A 441 -4.83 10.55 8.62
N LEU A 442 -4.99 11.84 8.27
CA LEU A 442 -6.32 12.46 8.14
C LEU A 442 -7.17 11.78 7.07
N VAL A 443 -6.57 11.43 5.94
CA VAL A 443 -7.23 10.75 4.82
C VAL A 443 -7.68 9.35 5.23
N LEU A 444 -6.88 8.62 6.01
CA LEU A 444 -7.28 7.33 6.56
C LEU A 444 -8.51 7.46 7.47
N VAL A 445 -8.55 8.49 8.34
CA VAL A 445 -9.71 8.75 9.22
C VAL A 445 -10.96 9.09 8.40
N ILE A 446 -10.83 9.97 7.40
CA ILE A 446 -11.93 10.32 6.49
C ILE A 446 -12.44 9.08 5.78
N LEU A 447 -11.54 8.25 5.23
CA LEU A 447 -11.91 7.01 4.55
C LEU A 447 -12.68 6.06 5.48
N CYS A 448 -12.27 5.92 6.75
CA CYS A 448 -12.99 5.10 7.73
C CYS A 448 -14.42 5.60 7.95
N ILE A 449 -14.59 6.92 8.12
CA ILE A 449 -15.92 7.50 8.35
C ILE A 449 -16.81 7.33 7.11
N VAL A 450 -16.30 7.67 5.92
CA VAL A 450 -17.05 7.55 4.65
C VAL A 450 -17.45 6.11 4.39
N THR A 451 -16.52 5.15 4.55
CA THR A 451 -16.81 3.72 4.34
C THR A 451 -17.89 3.21 5.29
N VAL A 452 -17.83 3.56 6.59
CA VAL A 452 -18.86 3.20 7.56
C VAL A 452 -20.22 3.81 7.18
N CYS A 453 -20.26 5.10 6.85
CA CYS A 453 -21.52 5.75 6.51
C CYS A 453 -22.17 5.14 5.25
N VAL A 454 -21.40 4.94 4.19
CA VAL A 454 -21.91 4.39 2.93
C VAL A 454 -22.40 2.95 3.12
N THR A 455 -21.66 2.13 3.85
CA THR A 455 -22.03 0.73 4.10
C THR A 455 -23.29 0.59 4.96
N ILE A 456 -23.50 1.49 5.94
CA ILE A 456 -24.76 1.59 6.69
C ILE A 456 -25.93 1.91 5.76
N VAL A 457 -25.76 2.87 4.86
CA VAL A 457 -26.80 3.27 3.88
C VAL A 457 -27.13 2.11 2.94
N CYS A 458 -26.12 1.48 2.35
CA CYS A 458 -26.25 0.31 1.49
C CYS A 458 -26.98 -0.85 2.19
N THR A 459 -26.61 -1.12 3.45
CA THR A 459 -27.23 -2.19 4.25
C THR A 459 -28.67 -1.85 4.62
N TYR A 460 -28.96 -0.60 4.95
CA TYR A 460 -30.33 -0.16 5.23
C TYR A 460 -31.23 -0.31 4.01
N PHE A 461 -30.76 0.02 2.80
CA PHE A 461 -31.51 -0.23 1.57
C PHE A 461 -31.76 -1.73 1.34
N LEU A 462 -30.76 -2.57 1.58
CA LEU A 462 -30.90 -4.02 1.44
C LEU A 462 -31.93 -4.60 2.44
N LEU A 463 -31.86 -4.19 3.71
CA LEU A 463 -32.79 -4.66 4.74
C LEU A 463 -34.23 -4.17 4.47
N ASN A 464 -34.40 -2.96 3.92
CA ASN A 464 -35.72 -2.49 3.48
C ASN A 464 -36.30 -3.29 2.31
N ALA A 465 -35.46 -3.96 1.53
CA ALA A 465 -35.88 -4.91 0.50
C ALA A 465 -36.07 -6.34 1.06
N GLU A 466 -36.14 -6.49 2.39
CA GLU A 466 -36.34 -7.76 3.10
C GLU A 466 -35.27 -8.83 2.81
N ASP A 467 -34.08 -8.43 2.38
CA ASP A 467 -32.95 -9.33 2.18
C ASP A 467 -32.03 -9.30 3.42
N TYR A 468 -32.06 -10.37 4.21
CA TYR A 468 -31.29 -10.50 5.44
C TYR A 468 -29.79 -10.78 5.22
N ARG A 469 -29.32 -10.95 3.97
CA ARG A 469 -27.92 -11.35 3.66
C ARG A 469 -26.94 -10.17 3.67
N TRP A 470 -27.09 -9.25 4.63
CA TRP A 470 -26.34 -8.00 4.72
C TRP A 470 -24.84 -8.16 5.01
N GLN A 471 -24.42 -9.28 5.60
CA GLN A 471 -23.04 -9.45 6.07
C GLN A 471 -22.02 -9.38 4.91
N TRP A 472 -22.27 -10.08 3.80
CA TRP A 472 -21.41 -9.98 2.61
C TRP A 472 -21.62 -8.68 1.85
N THR A 473 -22.85 -8.19 1.75
CA THR A 473 -23.14 -6.94 1.03
C THR A 473 -22.45 -5.74 1.69
N SER A 474 -22.47 -5.65 3.02
CA SER A 474 -21.75 -4.62 3.78
C SER A 474 -20.23 -4.70 3.61
N PHE A 475 -19.65 -5.90 3.69
CA PHE A 475 -18.22 -6.10 3.40
C PHE A 475 -17.86 -5.70 1.96
N LEU A 476 -18.58 -6.23 0.97
CA LEU A 476 -18.27 -6.05 -0.45
C LEU A 476 -18.53 -4.61 -0.93
N SER A 477 -19.55 -3.94 -0.40
CA SER A 477 -19.85 -2.53 -0.74
C SER A 477 -18.75 -1.56 -0.28
N ALA A 478 -18.08 -1.85 0.83
CA ALA A 478 -16.90 -1.10 1.24
C ALA A 478 -15.65 -1.54 0.46
N ALA A 479 -15.50 -2.85 0.24
CA ALA A 479 -14.36 -3.41 -0.48
C ALA A 479 -14.34 -2.99 -1.97
N SER A 480 -15.49 -2.67 -2.57
CA SER A 480 -15.57 -2.23 -3.97
C SER A 480 -14.84 -0.93 -4.24
N THR A 481 -14.52 -0.11 -3.22
CA THR A 481 -13.58 1.02 -3.35
C THR A 481 -12.25 0.60 -3.96
N ALA A 482 -11.76 -0.61 -3.67
CA ALA A 482 -10.54 -1.15 -4.27
C ALA A 482 -10.63 -1.36 -5.78
N ILE A 483 -11.83 -1.69 -6.30
CA ILE A 483 -12.05 -1.87 -7.74
C ILE A 483 -11.83 -0.54 -8.45
N TYR A 484 -12.38 0.55 -7.90
CA TYR A 484 -12.19 1.89 -8.45
C TYR A 484 -10.73 2.34 -8.39
N VAL A 485 -10.01 2.04 -7.30
CA VAL A 485 -8.57 2.31 -7.17
C VAL A 485 -7.76 1.50 -8.20
N TYR A 486 -8.10 0.23 -8.42
CA TYR A 486 -7.42 -0.59 -9.40
C TYR A 486 -7.71 -0.11 -10.83
N MET A 487 -8.95 0.27 -11.15
CA MET A 487 -9.29 0.92 -12.44
C MET A 487 -8.51 2.23 -12.64
N TYR A 488 -8.39 3.04 -11.59
CA TYR A 488 -7.56 4.25 -11.63
C TYR A 488 -6.10 3.95 -11.90
N SER A 489 -5.58 2.80 -11.43
CA SER A 489 -4.20 2.38 -11.74
C SER A 489 -3.96 2.14 -13.22
N PHE A 490 -4.96 1.67 -13.99
CA PHE A 490 -4.86 1.59 -15.45
C PHE A 490 -4.80 2.97 -16.09
N TYR A 491 -5.67 3.89 -15.68
CA TYR A 491 -5.63 5.27 -16.15
C TYR A 491 -4.27 5.92 -15.86
N TYR A 492 -3.75 5.75 -14.64
CA TYR A 492 -2.46 6.29 -14.25
C TYR A 492 -1.33 5.71 -15.09
N TYR A 493 -1.33 4.39 -15.32
CA TYR A 493 -0.32 3.72 -16.14
C TYR A 493 -0.26 4.30 -17.55
N PHE A 494 -1.39 4.36 -18.26
CA PHE A 494 -1.41 4.78 -19.67
C PHE A 494 -1.25 6.29 -19.88
N PHE A 495 -1.78 7.12 -18.98
CA PHE A 495 -1.85 8.57 -19.20
C PHE A 495 -0.87 9.39 -18.35
N LYS A 496 -0.31 8.83 -17.28
CA LYS A 496 0.61 9.54 -16.38
C LYS A 496 2.02 8.96 -16.36
N THR A 497 2.19 7.68 -16.71
CA THR A 497 3.52 7.07 -16.78
C THR A 497 4.01 6.93 -18.23
N LYS A 498 5.34 6.87 -18.39
CA LYS A 498 6.00 6.54 -19.67
C LYS A 498 6.58 5.12 -19.63
N MET A 499 6.06 4.27 -18.76
CA MET A 499 6.56 2.92 -18.51
C MET A 499 6.18 1.98 -19.67
N TYR A 500 7.10 1.10 -20.05
CA TYR A 500 6.87 0.09 -21.08
C TYR A 500 7.62 -1.21 -20.75
N GLY A 501 7.35 -2.27 -21.52
CA GLY A 501 8.03 -3.56 -21.36
C GLY A 501 7.37 -4.48 -20.33
N LEU A 502 7.59 -5.78 -20.51
CA LEU A 502 6.87 -6.83 -19.78
C LEU A 502 7.19 -6.82 -18.28
N PHE A 503 8.46 -6.63 -17.91
CA PHE A 503 8.88 -6.61 -16.51
C PHE A 503 8.25 -5.44 -15.74
N GLN A 504 8.39 -4.21 -16.24
CA GLN A 504 7.84 -3.01 -15.63
C GLN A 504 6.30 -3.08 -15.52
N THR A 505 5.63 -3.55 -16.58
CA THR A 505 4.16 -3.70 -16.60
C THR A 505 3.69 -4.72 -15.56
N SER A 506 4.33 -5.90 -15.52
CA SER A 506 3.96 -6.97 -14.57
C SER A 506 4.25 -6.55 -13.13
N PHE A 507 5.35 -5.85 -12.90
CA PHE A 507 5.68 -5.29 -11.59
C PHE A 507 4.62 -4.28 -11.15
N TYR A 508 4.29 -3.31 -12.01
CA TYR A 508 3.29 -2.28 -11.71
C TYR A 508 1.93 -2.89 -11.36
N PHE A 509 1.33 -3.66 -12.29
CA PHE A 509 -0.01 -4.19 -12.08
C PHE A 509 -0.07 -5.24 -10.97
N GLY A 510 0.98 -6.06 -10.79
CA GLY A 510 1.05 -7.03 -9.71
C GLY A 510 0.99 -6.37 -8.33
N TYR A 511 1.86 -5.39 -8.08
CA TYR A 511 1.85 -4.68 -6.79
C TYR A 511 0.62 -3.78 -6.62
N MET A 512 0.07 -3.21 -7.71
CA MET A 512 -1.19 -2.46 -7.65
C MET A 512 -2.41 -3.34 -7.33
N ALA A 513 -2.40 -4.60 -7.77
CA ALA A 513 -3.43 -5.57 -7.41
C ALA A 513 -3.33 -5.96 -5.93
N VAL A 514 -2.11 -6.19 -5.41
CA VAL A 514 -1.88 -6.43 -3.98
C VAL A 514 -2.32 -5.24 -3.13
N PHE A 515 -1.91 -4.03 -3.50
CA PHE A 515 -2.29 -2.79 -2.81
C PHE A 515 -3.81 -2.59 -2.78
N SER A 516 -4.47 -2.69 -3.94
CA SER A 516 -5.92 -2.55 -4.04
C SER A 516 -6.64 -3.63 -3.24
N THR A 517 -6.18 -4.89 -3.29
CA THR A 517 -6.80 -5.98 -2.52
C THR A 517 -6.68 -5.76 -1.01
N ALA A 518 -5.50 -5.33 -0.53
CA ALA A 518 -5.30 -5.00 0.88
C ALA A 518 -6.21 -3.85 1.33
N LEU A 519 -6.32 -2.79 0.51
CA LEU A 519 -7.24 -1.67 0.75
C LEU A 519 -8.70 -2.14 0.79
N GLY A 520 -9.10 -3.03 -0.13
CA GLY A 520 -10.46 -3.57 -0.18
C GLY A 520 -10.81 -4.42 1.04
N ILE A 521 -9.89 -5.27 1.49
CA ILE A 521 -10.06 -6.08 2.70
C ILE A 521 -10.14 -5.18 3.95
N MET A 522 -9.30 -4.14 4.02
CA MET A 522 -9.33 -3.15 5.10
C MET A 522 -10.68 -2.40 5.14
N CYS A 523 -11.09 -1.78 4.02
CA CYS A 523 -12.36 -1.07 3.92
C CYS A 523 -13.55 -2.01 4.20
N GLY A 524 -13.51 -3.24 3.67
CA GLY A 524 -14.51 -4.27 3.90
C GLY A 524 -14.71 -4.59 5.38
N ALA A 525 -13.62 -4.78 6.12
CA ALA A 525 -13.68 -5.05 7.55
C ALA A 525 -14.24 -3.85 8.34
N ILE A 526 -13.78 -2.63 8.05
CA ILE A 526 -14.26 -1.40 8.69
C ILE A 526 -15.76 -1.20 8.43
N GLY A 527 -16.18 -1.36 7.17
CA GLY A 527 -17.59 -1.27 6.76
C GLY A 527 -18.47 -2.29 7.45
N TYR A 528 -18.03 -3.56 7.50
CA TYR A 528 -18.74 -4.61 8.23
C TYR A 528 -18.84 -4.32 9.73
N MET A 529 -17.75 -3.89 10.38
CA MET A 529 -17.75 -3.59 11.82
C MET A 529 -18.72 -2.46 12.16
N GLY A 530 -18.68 -1.36 11.39
CA GLY A 530 -19.61 -0.23 11.56
C GLY A 530 -21.07 -0.63 11.31
N THR A 531 -21.31 -1.39 10.24
CA THR A 531 -22.64 -1.89 9.91
C THR A 531 -23.15 -2.89 10.95
N SER A 532 -22.31 -3.78 11.47
CA SER A 532 -22.68 -4.74 12.52
C SER A 532 -23.11 -4.03 13.81
N ALA A 533 -22.41 -2.96 14.19
CA ALA A 533 -22.81 -2.12 15.33
C ALA A 533 -24.18 -1.45 15.07
N PHE A 534 -24.39 -0.90 13.87
CA PHE A 534 -25.66 -0.31 13.45
C PHE A 534 -26.81 -1.33 13.49
N VAL A 535 -26.64 -2.50 12.85
CA VAL A 535 -27.64 -3.57 12.80
C VAL A 535 -27.99 -4.03 14.22
N ARG A 536 -27.00 -4.32 15.08
CA ARG A 536 -27.29 -4.69 16.47
C ARG A 536 -28.06 -3.59 17.20
N LYS A 537 -27.73 -2.32 16.97
CA LYS A 537 -28.41 -1.19 17.62
C LYS A 537 -29.87 -1.05 17.19
N ILE A 538 -30.18 -1.16 15.89
CA ILE A 538 -31.57 -1.04 15.41
C ILE A 538 -32.45 -2.21 15.89
N TYR A 539 -31.93 -3.44 15.92
CA TYR A 539 -32.71 -4.63 16.34
C TYR A 539 -32.81 -4.81 17.86
N THR A 540 -31.91 -4.23 18.65
CA THR A 540 -32.06 -4.22 20.12
C THR A 540 -33.28 -3.39 20.55
N ASN A 541 -33.67 -2.39 19.74
CA ASN A 541 -34.80 -1.52 20.03
C ASN A 541 -36.14 -2.07 19.48
N VAL A 542 -36.12 -3.19 18.75
CA VAL A 542 -37.35 -3.83 18.27
C VAL A 542 -37.88 -4.68 19.43
N LYS A 543 -39.02 -4.26 20.00
CA LYS A 543 -39.76 -5.09 20.95
C LYS A 543 -40.39 -6.23 20.15
N ILE A 544 -39.98 -7.45 20.45
CA ILE A 544 -40.60 -8.67 19.94
C ILE A 544 -41.07 -9.36 21.22
N ASP A 545 -42.38 -9.31 21.47
CA ASP A 545 -43.00 -9.93 22.64
C ASP A 545 -42.83 -11.46 22.64
#